data_AF-A0A6P4XKX4-F1
#
_entry.id   AF-A0A6P4XKX4-F1
#
_cell.length_a   1.000
_cell.length_b   1.000
_cell.length_c   1.000
_cell.angle_alpha   90.00
_cell.angle_beta   90.00
_cell.angle_gamma   90.00
#
_symmetry.space_group_name_H-M   'P 1'
#
loop_
_entity.id
_entity.type
_entity.pdbx_description
1 polymer ?
#
loop_
_entity_poly.entity_id
_entity_poly.type
_entity_poly.pdbx_seq_one_letter_code
_entity_poly.pdbx_strand_id
1 'polypeptide(L)'
;MALFAVAVLTGVVTGTIHFIQESPTSPVVVRGEVRGLTEGLHGFHVHQSGDMTNGCSSMGSHYNPFGRNHGGPTDVNRHVGDLGNIIAGADGIAKVDITDDQISLSGKYSILGRGLVVHADEDDLGRGGFSDSLTTGHAGARVGCGIIGETTDDTQQDKRLETPTNTRKKNKPLDGLEWLSVF
;
A
#
# COMPACT_ATOMS: atom_id res chain seq x y z
N MET A 1 -10.14 -7.94 -16.42
CA MET A 1 -10.79 -7.31 -15.26
C MET A 1 -9.69 -6.75 -14.42
N ALA A 2 -9.86 -5.52 -13.92
CA ALA A 2 -8.87 -4.91 -13.04
C ALA A 2 -8.73 -5.73 -11.75
N LEU A 3 -7.51 -5.82 -11.24
CA LEU A 3 -7.18 -6.44 -9.96
C LEU A 3 -6.85 -5.34 -8.96
N PHE A 4 -7.32 -5.53 -7.73
CA PHE A 4 -7.13 -4.59 -6.65
C PHE A 4 -6.51 -5.32 -5.46
N ALA A 5 -5.53 -4.69 -4.84
CA ALA A 5 -4.94 -5.16 -3.60
C ALA A 5 -4.76 -4.00 -2.62
N VAL A 6 -4.60 -4.34 -1.36
CA VAL A 6 -4.34 -3.39 -0.29
C VAL A 6 -3.32 -3.95 0.70
N ALA A 7 -2.44 -3.10 1.18
CA ALA A 7 -1.57 -3.38 2.31
C ALA A 7 -1.85 -2.34 3.40
N VAL A 8 -2.31 -2.82 4.56
CA VAL A 8 -2.45 -2.00 5.77
C VAL A 8 -1.15 -2.12 6.55
N LEU A 9 -0.40 -1.02 6.62
CA LEU A 9 0.89 -0.96 7.27
C LEU A 9 0.73 -0.75 8.78
N THR A 10 1.43 -1.58 9.56
CA THR A 10 1.49 -1.51 11.01
C THR A 10 2.94 -1.54 11.48
N GLY A 11 3.22 -0.98 12.66
CA GLY A 11 4.57 -0.87 13.21
C GLY A 11 4.79 0.47 13.92
N VAL A 12 6.00 1.00 13.82
CA VAL A 12 6.33 2.37 14.24
C VAL A 12 5.57 3.37 13.39
N VAL A 13 5.43 3.08 12.09
CA VAL A 13 4.62 3.85 11.15
C VAL A 13 3.36 3.10 10.77
N THR A 14 2.34 3.84 10.35
CA THR A 14 1.06 3.28 9.91
C THR A 14 0.69 3.83 8.55
N GLY A 15 -0.14 3.12 7.81
CA GLY A 15 -0.53 3.57 6.48
C GLY A 15 -1.46 2.60 5.79
N THR A 16 -2.02 3.02 4.66
CA THR A 16 -2.79 2.14 3.79
C THR A 16 -2.36 2.42 2.36
N ILE A 17 -1.92 1.35 1.69
CA ILE A 17 -1.42 1.39 0.32
C ILE A 17 -2.27 0.47 -0.53
N HIS A 18 -2.81 1.02 -1.62
CA HIS A 18 -3.61 0.34 -2.61
C HIS A 18 -2.78 0.05 -3.85
N PHE A 19 -3.03 -1.11 -4.45
CA PHE A 19 -2.43 -1.53 -5.70
C PHE A 19 -3.54 -1.78 -6.71
N ILE A 20 -3.39 -1.24 -7.92
CA ILE A 20 -4.39 -1.33 -8.99
C ILE A 20 -3.69 -1.82 -10.25
N GLN A 21 -4.19 -2.89 -10.84
CA GLN A 21 -3.69 -3.42 -12.11
C GLN A 21 -4.85 -3.64 -13.08
N GLU A 22 -5.00 -2.75 -14.06
CA GLU A 22 -6.15 -2.73 -15.00
C GLU A 22 -6.31 -4.03 -15.82
N SER A 23 -5.18 -4.65 -16.16
CA SER A 23 -5.12 -5.93 -16.85
C SER A 23 -3.83 -6.68 -16.47
N PRO A 24 -3.72 -8.00 -16.69
CA PRO A 24 -2.52 -8.76 -16.35
C PRO A 24 -1.21 -8.26 -16.99
N THR A 25 -1.29 -7.46 -18.05
CA THR A 25 -0.14 -6.86 -18.75
C THR A 25 0.03 -5.37 -18.49
N SER A 26 -0.88 -4.75 -17.76
CA SER A 26 -0.78 -3.34 -17.38
C SER A 26 0.22 -3.17 -16.23
N PRO A 27 0.91 -2.03 -16.16
CA PRO A 27 1.65 -1.63 -14.96
C PRO A 27 0.73 -1.61 -13.74
N VAL A 28 1.33 -1.77 -12.57
CA VAL A 28 0.63 -1.64 -11.29
C VAL A 28 0.79 -0.21 -10.79
N VAL A 29 -0.34 0.42 -10.46
CA VAL A 29 -0.39 1.72 -9.78
C VAL A 29 -0.45 1.47 -8.28
N VAL A 30 0.46 2.09 -7.53
CA VAL A 30 0.59 1.98 -6.08
C VAL A 30 0.29 3.35 -5.45
N ARG A 31 -0.76 3.43 -4.63
CA ARG A 31 -1.27 4.70 -4.09
C ARG A 31 -1.64 4.61 -2.63
N GLY A 32 -1.45 5.70 -1.90
CA GLY A 32 -1.91 5.80 -0.52
C GLY A 32 -1.07 6.74 0.31
N GLU A 33 -1.09 6.54 1.62
CA GLU A 33 -0.33 7.37 2.55
C GLU A 33 0.31 6.53 3.65
N VAL A 34 1.51 6.94 4.06
CA VAL A 34 2.23 6.44 5.23
C VAL A 34 2.44 7.59 6.20
N ARG A 35 2.22 7.35 7.49
CA ARG A 35 2.20 8.36 8.56
C ARG A 35 3.10 7.97 9.71
N GLY A 36 3.70 8.97 10.35
CA GLY A 36 4.61 8.80 11.49
C GLY A 36 6.07 8.60 11.07
N LEU A 37 6.42 8.92 9.82
CA LEU A 37 7.78 8.91 9.32
C LEU A 37 8.56 10.13 9.84
N THR A 38 9.89 10.03 9.83
CA THR A 38 10.74 11.22 9.90
C THR A 38 10.65 11.98 8.57
N GLU A 39 11.01 13.27 8.57
CA GLU A 39 11.10 14.02 7.31
C GLU A 39 12.22 13.44 6.43
N GLY A 40 11.94 13.25 5.13
CA GLY A 40 12.94 12.78 4.16
C GLY A 40 12.51 11.58 3.34
N LEU A 41 13.50 10.92 2.74
CA LEU A 41 13.35 9.74 1.89
C LEU A 41 13.36 8.46 2.74
N HIS A 42 12.49 7.52 2.37
CA HIS A 42 12.36 6.24 3.03
C HIS A 42 12.25 5.12 2.02
N GLY A 43 13.11 4.10 2.13
CA GLY A 43 13.07 2.92 1.28
C GLY A 43 11.73 2.18 1.36
N PHE A 44 11.25 1.69 0.23
CA PHE A 44 9.90 1.14 0.09
C PHE A 44 9.92 -0.10 -0.80
N HIS A 45 9.65 -1.26 -0.21
CA HIS A 45 9.93 -2.54 -0.85
C HIS A 45 8.82 -3.56 -0.66
N VAL A 46 8.58 -4.36 -1.70
CA VAL A 46 7.89 -5.63 -1.56
C VAL A 46 8.90 -6.69 -1.12
N HIS A 47 8.64 -7.33 0.01
CA HIS A 47 9.42 -8.43 0.55
C HIS A 47 8.84 -9.79 0.15
N GLN A 48 9.65 -10.85 0.19
CA GLN A 48 9.27 -12.14 -0.37
C GLN A 48 8.14 -12.86 0.39
N SER A 49 8.00 -12.63 1.70
CA SER A 49 7.04 -13.31 2.57
C SER A 49 6.02 -12.33 3.13
N GLY A 50 4.76 -12.75 3.27
CA GLY A 50 3.73 -12.08 4.07
C GLY A 50 3.64 -12.62 5.48
N ASP A 51 4.76 -13.01 6.08
CA ASP A 51 4.82 -13.56 7.44
C ASP A 51 5.00 -12.43 8.47
N MET A 52 3.97 -12.19 9.27
CA MET A 52 3.99 -11.19 10.35
C MET A 52 4.24 -11.77 11.75
N THR A 53 4.61 -13.05 11.87
CA THR A 53 4.77 -13.73 13.18
C THR A 53 5.77 -13.06 14.11
N ASN A 54 6.77 -12.37 13.56
CA ASN A 54 7.72 -11.54 14.30
C ASN A 54 7.78 -10.11 13.72
N GLY A 55 6.61 -9.54 13.42
CA GLY A 55 6.50 -8.24 12.77
C GLY A 55 7.24 -8.21 11.43
N CYS A 56 7.83 -7.06 11.10
CA CYS A 56 8.47 -6.85 9.80
C CYS A 56 9.73 -7.70 9.59
N SER A 57 10.34 -8.23 10.66
CA SER A 57 11.53 -9.09 10.58
C SER A 57 11.25 -10.42 9.89
N SER A 58 10.02 -10.96 10.00
CA SER A 58 9.63 -12.23 9.37
C SER A 58 9.31 -12.12 7.86
N MET A 59 9.25 -10.90 7.30
CA MET A 59 8.92 -10.70 5.88
C MET A 59 9.99 -11.22 4.90
N GLY A 60 11.18 -11.60 5.40
CA GLY A 60 12.30 -12.08 4.58
C GLY A 60 13.02 -10.97 3.82
N SER A 61 13.70 -11.30 2.73
CA SER A 61 14.42 -10.35 1.85
C SER A 61 13.47 -9.64 0.86
N HIS A 62 13.99 -8.68 0.09
CA HIS A 62 13.26 -8.08 -1.03
C HIS A 62 12.79 -9.17 -2.00
N TYR A 63 11.63 -8.98 -2.63
CA TYR A 63 11.08 -9.94 -3.56
C TYR A 63 11.91 -9.98 -4.85
N ASN A 64 12.72 -11.03 -5.01
CA ASN A 64 13.67 -11.16 -6.11
C ASN A 64 13.58 -12.55 -6.78
N PRO A 65 12.52 -12.84 -7.56
CA PRO A 65 12.36 -14.13 -8.22
C PRO A 65 13.39 -14.40 -9.33
N PHE A 66 14.17 -13.38 -9.74
CA PHE A 66 15.12 -13.46 -10.85
C PHE A 66 16.60 -13.42 -10.41
N GLY A 67 16.87 -13.35 -9.10
CA GLY A 67 18.25 -13.33 -8.58
C GLY A 67 19.07 -12.12 -9.06
N ARG A 68 18.43 -10.97 -9.27
CA ARG A 68 19.09 -9.73 -9.68
C ARG A 68 19.73 -9.02 -8.48
N ASN A 69 20.58 -8.04 -8.74
CA ASN A 69 21.00 -7.11 -7.70
C ASN A 69 19.88 -6.13 -7.41
N HIS A 70 19.92 -5.54 -6.21
CA HIS A 70 19.08 -4.40 -5.87
C HIS A 70 19.37 -3.21 -6.80
N GLY A 71 18.34 -2.42 -7.09
CA GLY A 71 18.43 -1.21 -7.89
C GLY A 71 17.22 -0.31 -7.70
N GLY A 72 17.23 0.86 -8.35
CA GLY A 72 16.12 1.81 -8.32
C GLY A 72 15.01 1.42 -9.28
N PRO A 73 13.80 2.01 -9.14
CA PRO A 73 12.61 1.60 -9.89
C PRO A 73 12.73 1.75 -11.41
N THR A 74 13.59 2.65 -11.89
CA THR A 74 13.86 2.86 -13.33
C THR A 74 14.93 1.92 -13.90
N ASP A 75 15.60 1.13 -13.06
CA ASP A 75 16.65 0.22 -13.50
C ASP A 75 16.04 -1.06 -14.07
N VAL A 76 16.57 -1.51 -15.21
CA VAL A 76 16.19 -2.81 -15.78
C VAL A 76 16.64 -3.96 -14.86
N ASN A 77 17.83 -3.81 -14.26
CA ASN A 77 18.40 -4.75 -13.32
C ASN A 77 18.13 -4.29 -11.87
N ARG A 78 17.01 -4.75 -11.32
CA ARG A 78 16.58 -4.55 -9.93
C ARG A 78 15.84 -5.77 -9.42
N HIS A 79 15.61 -5.88 -8.12
CA HIS A 79 14.62 -6.83 -7.61
C HIS A 79 13.22 -6.42 -8.07
N VAL A 80 12.33 -7.39 -8.23
CA VAL A 80 10.93 -7.09 -8.57
C VAL A 80 10.27 -6.23 -7.50
N GLY A 81 10.63 -6.44 -6.23
CA GLY A 81 10.08 -5.68 -5.12
C GLY A 81 10.71 -4.31 -4.87
N ASP A 82 11.70 -3.87 -5.65
CA ASP A 82 12.37 -2.58 -5.43
C ASP A 82 11.51 -1.44 -6.00
N LEU A 83 10.81 -0.67 -5.14
CA LEU A 83 9.98 0.48 -5.54
C LEU A 83 10.68 1.83 -5.30
N GLY A 84 11.91 1.81 -4.77
CA GLY A 84 12.71 2.99 -4.45
C GLY A 84 12.25 3.67 -3.16
N ASN A 85 12.17 5.00 -3.18
CA ASN A 85 11.87 5.80 -2.01
C ASN A 85 10.47 6.44 -2.06
N ILE A 86 9.83 6.54 -0.89
CA ILE A 86 8.72 7.46 -0.63
C ILE A 86 9.24 8.67 0.16
N ILE A 87 8.61 9.83 -0.01
CA ILE A 87 9.06 11.09 0.61
C ILE A 87 8.05 11.53 1.66
N ALA A 88 8.49 11.64 2.91
CA ALA A 88 7.72 12.20 3.99
C ALA A 88 8.04 13.69 4.19
N GLY A 89 7.00 14.51 4.34
CA GLY A 89 7.15 15.92 4.70
C GLY A 89 7.47 16.11 6.20
N ALA A 90 7.60 17.37 6.62
CA ALA A 90 7.81 17.74 8.02
C ALA A 90 6.65 17.35 8.95
N ASP A 91 5.48 17.02 8.40
CA ASP A 91 4.33 16.47 9.13
C ASP A 91 4.43 14.94 9.34
N GLY A 92 5.51 14.31 8.84
CA GLY A 92 5.75 12.87 8.92
C GLY A 92 4.82 12.04 8.03
N ILE A 93 4.25 12.66 6.99
CA ILE A 93 3.34 12.00 6.05
C ILE A 93 4.00 11.88 4.68
N ALA A 94 4.06 10.65 4.16
CA ALA A 94 4.42 10.36 2.79
C ALA A 94 3.19 10.01 1.96
N LYS A 95 2.93 10.81 0.92
CA LYS A 95 1.92 10.50 -0.10
C LYS A 95 2.57 9.65 -1.20
N VAL A 96 1.99 8.48 -1.46
CA VAL A 96 2.51 7.51 -2.42
C VAL A 96 1.67 7.56 -3.69
N ASP A 97 2.33 7.76 -4.83
CA ASP A 97 1.78 7.58 -6.18
C ASP A 97 2.90 7.09 -7.09
N ILE A 98 3.02 5.77 -7.21
CA ILE A 98 4.05 5.07 -7.98
C ILE A 98 3.36 4.27 -9.08
N THR A 99 3.98 4.19 -10.25
CA THR A 99 3.59 3.24 -11.30
C THR A 99 4.79 2.36 -11.60
N ASP A 100 4.65 1.05 -11.43
CA ASP A 100 5.72 0.07 -11.59
C ASP A 100 5.33 -1.00 -12.61
N ASP A 101 6.28 -1.39 -13.45
CA ASP A 101 6.10 -2.30 -14.58
C ASP A 101 6.62 -3.74 -14.33
N GLN A 102 7.26 -4.01 -13.19
CA GLN A 102 7.79 -5.33 -12.85
C GLN A 102 6.99 -6.06 -11.78
N ILE A 103 6.41 -5.34 -10.81
CA ILE A 103 5.42 -5.97 -9.93
C ILE A 103 4.16 -6.32 -10.71
N SER A 104 3.47 -7.37 -10.28
CA SER A 104 2.19 -7.78 -10.85
C SER A 104 1.28 -8.27 -9.74
N LEU A 105 -0.03 -8.07 -9.88
CA LEU A 105 -1.03 -8.65 -8.99
C LEU A 105 -1.48 -10.04 -9.46
N SER A 106 -0.99 -10.52 -10.60
CA SER A 106 -1.38 -11.81 -11.17
C SER A 106 -0.20 -12.65 -11.68
N GLY A 107 -0.49 -13.92 -11.92
CA GLY A 107 0.49 -14.88 -12.46
C GLY A 107 1.50 -15.37 -11.43
N LYS A 108 2.49 -16.13 -11.92
CA LYS A 108 3.49 -16.83 -11.09
C LYS A 108 4.30 -15.90 -10.19
N TYR A 109 4.54 -14.67 -10.64
CA TYR A 109 5.36 -13.68 -9.95
C TYR A 109 4.54 -12.61 -9.24
N SER A 110 3.27 -12.92 -8.94
CA SER A 110 2.40 -11.99 -8.22
C SER A 110 2.96 -11.59 -6.86
N ILE A 111 2.68 -10.34 -6.47
CA ILE A 111 2.98 -9.79 -5.13
C ILE A 111 1.84 -10.02 -4.13
N LEU A 112 0.71 -10.60 -4.54
CA LEU A 112 -0.36 -10.97 -3.60
C LEU A 112 0.15 -11.96 -2.54
N GLY A 113 -0.22 -11.71 -1.28
CA GLY A 113 0.22 -12.48 -0.12
C GLY A 113 1.65 -12.20 0.33
N ARG A 114 2.37 -11.27 -0.32
CA ARG A 114 3.71 -10.83 0.07
C ARG A 114 3.66 -9.63 1.02
N GLY A 115 4.77 -9.34 1.68
CA GLY A 115 4.89 -8.18 2.56
C GLY A 115 5.23 -6.91 1.79
N LEU A 116 4.60 -5.80 2.11
CA LEU A 116 5.08 -4.45 1.81
C LEU A 116 5.79 -3.91 3.05
N VAL A 117 6.96 -3.29 2.90
CA VAL A 117 7.78 -2.79 3.99
C VAL A 117 8.22 -1.35 3.70
N VAL A 118 8.14 -0.51 4.73
CA VAL A 118 8.72 0.85 4.77
C VAL A 118 9.95 0.81 5.65
N HIS A 119 11.03 1.43 5.19
CA HIS A 119 12.31 1.49 5.85
C HIS A 119 12.55 2.83 6.56
N ALA A 120 13.46 2.82 7.54
CA ALA A 120 13.80 3.97 8.36
C ALA A 120 14.58 5.03 7.58
N ASP A 121 15.46 4.59 6.67
CA ASP A 121 16.40 5.45 5.98
C ASP A 121 16.15 5.45 4.47
N GLU A 122 16.83 6.35 3.77
CA GLU A 122 16.84 6.43 2.31
C GLU A 122 17.43 5.15 1.71
N ASP A 123 16.76 4.63 0.70
CA ASP A 123 17.30 3.62 -0.21
C ASP A 123 18.27 4.29 -1.19
N ASP A 124 19.54 3.87 -1.16
CA ASP A 124 20.63 4.33 -2.02
C ASP A 124 20.56 3.81 -3.47
N LEU A 125 19.55 3.00 -3.78
CA LEU A 125 19.23 2.43 -5.07
C LEU A 125 20.37 1.57 -5.65
N GLY A 126 21.19 0.96 -4.80
CA GLY A 126 22.36 0.19 -5.18
C GLY A 126 23.59 1.03 -5.53
N ARG A 127 23.57 2.34 -5.21
CA ARG A 127 24.58 3.32 -5.65
C ARG A 127 25.37 3.95 -4.50
N GLY A 128 25.08 3.59 -3.25
CA GLY A 128 25.71 4.18 -2.07
C GLY A 128 27.13 3.69 -1.77
N GLY A 129 27.55 2.56 -2.34
CA GLY A 129 28.90 2.00 -2.14
C GLY A 129 29.09 1.28 -0.81
N PHE A 130 28.02 1.02 -0.06
CA PHE A 130 28.03 0.18 1.14
C PHE A 130 28.01 -1.31 0.76
N SER A 131 28.41 -2.17 1.70
CA SER A 131 28.46 -3.62 1.46
C SER A 131 27.10 -4.24 1.14
N ASP A 132 26.02 -3.61 1.58
CA ASP A 132 24.64 -4.05 1.40
C ASP A 132 23.85 -3.20 0.37
N SER A 133 24.46 -2.17 -0.25
CA SER A 133 23.79 -1.36 -1.29
C SER A 133 23.17 -2.22 -2.39
N LEU A 134 23.92 -3.18 -2.94
CA LEU A 134 23.42 -4.08 -4.00
C LEU A 134 22.46 -5.19 -3.51
N THR A 135 22.11 -5.20 -2.21
CA THR A 135 21.20 -6.19 -1.62
C THR A 135 19.94 -5.59 -0.99
N THR A 136 20.04 -4.42 -0.37
CA THR A 136 18.97 -3.81 0.43
C THR A 136 18.84 -2.31 0.21
N GLY A 137 19.71 -1.72 -0.62
CA GLY A 137 19.76 -0.27 -0.81
C GLY A 137 20.26 0.50 0.42
N HIS A 138 20.85 -0.19 1.40
CA HIS A 138 21.29 0.44 2.65
C HIS A 138 20.18 1.22 3.41
N ALA A 139 18.91 0.88 3.21
CA ALA A 139 17.77 1.63 3.74
C ALA A 139 17.52 1.47 5.26
N GLY A 140 18.41 0.79 5.99
CA GLY A 140 18.30 0.64 7.44
C GLY A 140 17.10 -0.19 7.92
N ALA A 141 16.59 0.16 9.10
CA ALA A 141 15.60 -0.63 9.83
C ALA A 141 14.21 -0.66 9.16
N ARG A 142 13.41 -1.70 9.43
CA ARG A 142 12.03 -1.81 8.94
C ARG A 142 11.08 -1.15 9.95
N VAL A 143 10.41 -0.06 9.57
CA VAL A 143 9.60 0.76 10.48
C VAL A 143 8.10 0.51 10.36
N GLY A 144 7.65 -0.07 9.26
CA GLY A 144 6.26 -0.48 9.09
C GLY A 144 6.12 -1.54 8.00
N CYS A 145 5.13 -2.41 8.15
CA CYS A 145 4.87 -3.45 7.16
C CYS A 145 3.43 -3.95 7.20
N GLY A 146 3.02 -4.59 6.11
CA GLY A 146 1.69 -5.18 5.96
C GLY A 146 1.66 -6.20 4.84
N ILE A 147 0.74 -7.16 4.92
CA ILE A 147 0.53 -8.14 3.85
C ILE A 147 -0.28 -7.47 2.72
N ILE A 148 0.14 -7.67 1.48
CA ILE A 148 -0.57 -7.24 0.27
C ILE A 148 -1.71 -8.24 0.02
N GLY A 149 -2.90 -7.93 0.52
CA GLY A 149 -4.10 -8.75 0.37
C GLY A 149 -4.93 -8.33 -0.83
N GLU A 150 -5.62 -9.29 -1.44
CA GLU A 150 -6.66 -8.99 -2.45
C GLU A 150 -7.80 -8.20 -1.81
N THR A 151 -8.37 -7.25 -2.55
CA THR A 151 -9.55 -6.50 -2.13
C THR A 151 -10.55 -6.36 -3.28
N THR A 152 -11.83 -6.19 -2.94
CA THR A 152 -12.85 -5.79 -3.91
C THR A 152 -12.78 -4.28 -4.07
N ASP A 153 -12.63 -3.76 -5.30
CA ASP A 153 -12.48 -2.33 -5.65
C ASP A 153 -12.98 -1.34 -4.57
N ASP A 154 -12.06 -0.97 -3.67
CA ASP A 154 -12.33 -0.08 -2.52
C ASP A 154 -11.70 1.30 -2.72
N THR A 155 -11.30 1.62 -3.95
CA THR A 155 -10.85 2.98 -4.33
C THR A 155 -11.95 4.02 -4.12
N GLN A 156 -13.18 3.60 -3.81
CA GLN A 156 -14.33 4.44 -3.53
C GLN A 156 -14.64 4.68 -2.03
N GLN A 157 -13.90 4.10 -1.08
CA GLN A 157 -14.17 4.37 0.34
C GLN A 157 -13.83 5.81 0.75
N ASP A 158 -12.88 6.45 0.07
CA ASP A 158 -12.57 7.88 0.25
C ASP A 158 -13.79 8.77 -0.03
N LYS A 159 -14.59 8.42 -1.06
CA LYS A 159 -15.83 9.16 -1.39
C LYS A 159 -16.98 8.91 -0.40
N ARG A 160 -16.96 7.84 0.39
CA ARG A 160 -18.01 7.55 1.37
C ARG A 160 -17.87 8.40 2.63
N LEU A 161 -16.67 8.86 2.96
CA LEU A 161 -16.42 9.74 4.10
C LEU A 161 -16.76 11.22 3.81
N GLU A 162 -16.91 11.61 2.53
CA GLU A 162 -17.30 12.96 2.12
C GLU A 162 -18.82 13.18 2.03
N THR A 163 -19.65 12.14 2.18
CA THR A 163 -21.12 12.32 2.20
C THR A 163 -21.62 12.59 3.62
N PRO A 164 -22.11 13.82 3.94
CA PRO A 164 -22.71 14.08 5.23
C PRO A 164 -24.05 13.35 5.27
N THR A 165 -24.12 12.22 5.99
CA THR A 165 -25.38 11.55 6.29
C THR A 165 -26.14 12.37 7.35
N ASN A 166 -26.84 13.41 6.91
CA ASN A 166 -27.90 14.00 7.71
C ASN A 166 -29.19 14.16 6.89
N THR A 167 -29.98 13.09 6.87
CA THR A 167 -31.43 13.22 6.72
C THR A 167 -32.12 12.39 7.81
N ARG A 168 -32.23 12.95 9.01
CA ARG A 168 -33.39 12.63 9.86
C ARG A 168 -34.65 13.07 9.10
N LYS A 169 -35.32 12.14 8.42
CA LYS A 169 -36.69 12.35 7.95
C LYS A 169 -37.58 12.55 9.18
N LYS A 170 -37.99 13.80 9.42
CA LYS A 170 -39.11 14.11 10.32
C LYS A 170 -40.38 13.63 9.62
N ASN A 171 -40.99 12.56 10.13
CA ASN A 171 -42.33 12.17 9.72
C ASN A 171 -43.32 13.28 10.16
N LYS A 172 -44.03 13.87 9.18
CA LYS A 172 -45.24 14.67 9.41
C LYS A 172 -46.41 13.69 9.65
N PRO A 173 -47.32 13.95 10.60
CA PRO A 173 -48.55 13.18 10.68
C PRO A 173 -49.49 13.59 9.53
N LEU A 174 -50.14 12.59 8.94
CA LEU A 174 -51.18 12.78 7.93
C LEU A 174 -52.50 13.03 8.66
N ASP A 175 -53.12 14.18 8.38
CA ASP A 175 -54.48 14.51 8.78
C ASP A 175 -55.49 13.76 7.89
N GLY A 176 -56.53 13.20 8.51
CA GLY A 176 -57.89 13.27 7.97
C GLY A 176 -58.58 11.98 7.49
N LEU A 177 -59.70 11.66 8.20
CA LEU A 177 -60.98 11.08 7.73
C LEU A 177 -60.97 9.56 7.45
N GLU A 178 -61.95 8.72 7.82
CA GLU A 178 -63.31 8.91 8.36
C GLU A 178 -63.94 7.55 8.78
N TRP A 179 -64.94 7.62 9.68
CA TRP A 179 -66.09 6.73 9.99
C TRP A 179 -65.93 5.21 10.26
N LEU A 180 -66.30 4.80 11.50
CA LEU A 180 -67.27 3.72 11.71
C LEU A 180 -67.97 3.86 13.08
N SER A 181 -69.29 4.00 12.99
CA SER A 181 -70.30 4.03 14.04
C SER A 181 -70.50 2.67 14.70
N VAL A 182 -70.47 2.56 16.04
CA VAL A 182 -71.43 1.73 16.81
C VAL A 182 -71.49 2.20 18.28
N PHE A 183 -72.74 2.40 18.75
CA PHE A 183 -73.23 2.70 20.11
C PHE A 183 -73.11 4.14 20.64
#